data_AF-A0A196MHV6-F1
#
_entry.id   AF-A0A196MHV6-F1
#
_cell.length_a   1.000
_cell.length_b   1.000
_cell.length_c   1.000
_cell.angle_alpha   90.00
_cell.angle_beta   90.00
_cell.angle_gamma   90.00
#
_symmetry.space_group_name_H-M   'P 1'
#
loop_
_entity.id
_entity.type
_entity.pdbx_description
1 polymer ?
#
loop_
_entity_poly.entity_id
_entity_poly.type
_entity_poly.pdbx_seq_one_letter_code
_entity_poly.pdbx_strand_id
1 'polypeptide(L)'
;MNFGTFASEIVLSAEAQRKEIEKTKQIYDNVFYQIQRDIWEGRAIFERQSEFAQKTQAIPAAMGADTPANSDRLIVDQAELPDLIRIIYNACLGRTPGDDEIGIWAGHVVAGSVSVVEFCRMISESEEAANYRDRLNQIAPELTDAQFTQMAYEALLERGAAAPEIASWVQQISSGQANRMQMLSWLFTEYVLDHTVRPIPENNPYEVYLMGTDKKINAFDWKKDLETLKHGKKPDGDRARALARDNSESQFTFNIKEKRTIVTAIASLYKGGEYIHDFLTHMTGQSIFKDYAELIIIDANSPENESVIIEKFVKDFPNIKYKRYDYRVGIYDAWNIGIEASEGQFLTNTNMDDVRRQDSLERQAAALLALPFVDVVYQDFYYAFDKNVPYDDIAYLGAKSKVGMVTPHTMFTSNPPHNAPMWRKSLHNELGLFDGTYKSAGDYEFWMRCLAARKVFYKLNDPHATYFQNPHGLSTSRETPGIVESKRITKKYGRKVIPDIFTCSAKDFLKHVGADGDAGDIINPSDRYDYIQTMLEKAALDLKYKANSEQEN
;
A
#
# COMPACT_ATOMS: atom_id res chain seq x y z
N MET A 1 -42.01 -15.20 -4.28
CA MET A 1 -41.77 -14.36 -3.09
C MET A 1 -42.37 -13.00 -3.34
N ASN A 2 -43.12 -12.45 -2.39
CA ASN A 2 -43.84 -11.19 -2.56
C ASN A 2 -42.84 -10.02 -2.41
N PHE A 3 -42.92 -9.00 -3.29
CA PHE A 3 -41.96 -7.90 -3.36
C PHE A 3 -41.77 -7.16 -2.02
N GLY A 4 -42.82 -7.12 -1.19
CA GLY A 4 -42.77 -6.54 0.15
C GLY A 4 -41.91 -7.34 1.15
N THR A 5 -41.80 -8.65 1.01
CA THR A 5 -41.02 -9.53 1.90
C THR A 5 -39.51 -9.42 1.60
N PHE A 6 -39.15 -9.29 0.32
CA PHE A 6 -37.76 -9.10 -0.12
C PHE A 6 -37.23 -7.70 0.25
N ALA A 7 -38.06 -6.66 0.10
CA ALA A 7 -37.70 -5.31 0.53
C ALA A 7 -37.54 -5.21 2.06
N SER A 8 -38.39 -5.89 2.85
CA SER A 8 -38.24 -5.92 4.30
C SER A 8 -36.99 -6.65 4.76
N GLU A 9 -36.60 -7.75 4.10
CA GLU A 9 -35.37 -8.49 4.44
C GLU A 9 -34.10 -7.68 4.10
N ILE A 10 -34.10 -6.93 3.00
CA ILE A 10 -32.99 -6.04 2.63
C ILE A 10 -32.87 -4.87 3.62
N VAL A 11 -34.00 -4.25 4.02
CA VAL A 11 -33.99 -3.15 4.99
C VAL A 11 -33.56 -3.65 6.37
N LEU A 12 -34.04 -4.81 6.81
CA LEU A 12 -33.62 -5.41 8.09
C LEU A 12 -32.15 -5.82 8.08
N SER A 13 -31.63 -6.34 6.95
CA SER A 13 -30.20 -6.63 6.76
C SER A 13 -29.35 -5.36 6.76
N ALA A 14 -29.82 -4.30 6.09
CA ALA A 14 -29.12 -3.01 6.03
C ALA A 14 -29.15 -2.28 7.39
N GLU A 15 -30.25 -2.37 8.14
CA GLU A 15 -30.35 -1.84 9.50
C GLU A 15 -29.51 -2.66 10.50
N ALA A 16 -29.44 -3.98 10.33
CA ALA A 16 -28.56 -4.84 11.13
C ALA A 16 -27.09 -4.50 10.86
N GLN A 17 -26.67 -4.42 9.58
CA GLN A 17 -25.33 -3.95 9.21
C GLN A 17 -25.06 -2.53 9.68
N ARG A 18 -26.04 -1.62 9.59
CA ARG A 18 -25.88 -0.24 10.07
C ARG A 18 -25.69 -0.20 11.58
N LYS A 19 -26.50 -0.93 12.35
CA LYS A 19 -26.36 -1.02 13.82
C LYS A 19 -25.04 -1.68 14.22
N GLU A 20 -24.59 -2.69 13.48
CA GLU A 20 -23.29 -3.32 13.70
C GLU A 20 -22.15 -2.35 13.38
N ILE A 21 -22.21 -1.62 12.26
CA ILE A 21 -21.27 -0.54 11.90
C ILE A 21 -21.26 0.56 12.96
N GLU A 22 -22.41 0.95 13.50
CA GLU A 22 -22.55 2.05 14.47
C GLU A 22 -22.05 1.62 15.86
N LYS A 23 -22.32 0.37 16.27
CA LYS A 23 -21.74 -0.24 17.47
C LYS A 23 -20.22 -0.40 17.35
N THR A 24 -19.76 -0.87 16.19
CA THR A 24 -18.33 -1.03 15.89
C THR A 24 -17.66 0.35 15.86
N LYS A 25 -18.30 1.37 15.27
CA LYS A 25 -17.85 2.77 15.27
C LYS A 25 -17.76 3.34 16.68
N GLN A 26 -18.73 3.09 17.56
CA GLN A 26 -18.70 3.57 18.93
C GLN A 26 -17.62 2.88 19.77
N ILE A 27 -17.41 1.57 19.57
CA ILE A 27 -16.27 0.84 20.15
C ILE A 27 -14.96 1.44 19.61
N TYR A 28 -14.89 1.70 18.29
CA TYR A 28 -13.72 2.34 17.68
C TYR A 28 -13.45 3.72 18.25
N ASP A 29 -14.44 4.59 18.39
CA ASP A 29 -14.26 5.95 18.90
C ASP A 29 -13.79 5.91 20.37
N ASN A 30 -14.31 4.98 21.18
CA ASN A 30 -13.90 4.79 22.57
C ASN A 30 -12.47 4.22 22.69
N VAL A 31 -12.14 3.19 21.90
CA VAL A 31 -10.80 2.59 21.91
C VAL A 31 -9.77 3.53 21.29
N PHE A 32 -10.15 4.28 20.26
CA PHE A 32 -9.31 5.31 19.65
C PHE A 32 -9.03 6.44 20.64
N TYR A 33 -10.05 6.89 21.38
CA TYR A 33 -9.89 7.88 22.45
C TYR A 33 -9.01 7.34 23.59
N GLN A 34 -9.19 6.07 23.96
CA GLN A 34 -8.38 5.39 24.97
C GLN A 34 -6.91 5.30 24.53
N ILE A 35 -6.65 4.85 23.29
CA ILE A 35 -5.31 4.83 22.68
C ILE A 35 -4.71 6.24 22.66
N GLN A 36 -5.46 7.26 22.22
CA GLN A 36 -5.01 8.66 22.21
C GLN A 36 -4.67 9.19 23.61
N ARG A 37 -5.48 8.87 24.62
CA ARG A 37 -5.22 9.24 26.02
C ARG A 37 -3.96 8.57 26.54
N ASP A 38 -3.81 7.28 26.33
CA ASP A 38 -2.67 6.50 26.81
C ASP A 38 -1.38 6.92 26.05
N ILE A 39 -1.48 7.32 24.77
CA ILE A 39 -0.40 7.99 24.02
C ILE A 39 -0.03 9.31 24.68
N TRP A 40 -0.99 10.13 25.10
CA TRP A 40 -0.72 11.43 25.73
C TRP A 40 -0.01 11.25 27.09
N GLU A 41 -0.43 10.27 27.87
CA GLU A 41 0.24 9.87 29.11
C GLU A 41 1.66 9.33 28.83
N GLY A 42 1.82 8.49 27.80
CA GLY A 42 3.13 8.01 27.32
C GLY A 42 4.05 9.10 26.75
N ARG A 43 3.49 10.12 26.10
CA ARG A 43 4.21 11.28 25.55
C ARG A 43 4.79 12.16 26.65
N ALA A 44 4.03 12.38 27.73
CA ALA A 44 4.51 13.08 28.91
C ALA A 44 5.71 12.35 29.56
N ILE A 45 5.80 11.03 29.41
CA ILE A 45 6.95 10.21 29.85
C ILE A 45 8.14 10.41 28.91
N PHE A 46 7.92 10.39 27.58
CA PHE A 46 9.00 10.53 26.58
C PHE A 46 9.60 11.94 26.50
N GLU A 47 8.80 13.00 26.60
CA GLU A 47 9.29 14.39 26.60
C GLU A 47 10.23 14.65 27.79
N ARG A 48 9.93 14.07 28.96
CA ARG A 48 10.83 14.07 30.12
C ARG A 48 12.12 13.28 29.88
N GLN A 49 12.07 12.20 29.10
CA GLN A 49 13.26 11.42 28.71
C GLN A 49 14.15 12.14 27.68
N SER A 50 13.55 12.86 26.73
CA SER A 50 14.27 13.59 25.68
C SER A 50 14.97 14.85 26.21
N GLU A 51 14.34 15.59 27.12
CA GLU A 51 14.97 16.70 27.85
C GLU A 51 16.19 16.23 28.67
N PHE A 52 16.16 15.00 29.19
CA PHE A 52 17.27 14.40 29.91
C PHE A 52 18.41 13.93 28.98
N ALA A 53 18.09 13.35 27.82
CA ALA A 53 19.07 12.92 26.82
C ALA A 53 19.86 14.10 26.21
N GLN A 54 19.21 15.26 26.04
CA GLN A 54 19.90 16.50 25.63
C GLN A 54 20.81 17.06 26.73
N LYS A 55 20.46 16.87 28.02
CA LYS A 55 21.33 17.24 29.14
C LYS A 55 22.53 16.30 29.34
N THR A 56 22.48 15.08 28.79
CA THR A 56 23.52 14.04 28.96
C THR A 56 24.39 13.80 27.72
N GLN A 57 24.27 14.59 26.64
CA GLN A 57 25.20 14.57 25.51
C GLN A 57 26.57 15.19 25.86
N ALA A 58 27.33 14.49 26.71
CA ALA A 58 28.77 14.61 26.81
C ALA A 58 29.34 13.38 27.54
N ILE A 59 29.32 12.17 26.94
CA ILE A 59 30.30 11.09 27.21
C ILE A 59 30.26 10.09 26.03
N PRO A 60 31.42 9.71 25.42
CA PRO A 60 31.47 8.73 24.34
C PRO A 60 31.44 7.28 24.86
N ALA A 61 30.92 6.37 24.02
CA ALA A 61 30.88 4.94 24.24
C ALA A 61 32.25 4.25 24.09
N ALA A 62 32.57 3.33 25.01
CA ALA A 62 33.55 2.27 24.78
C ALA A 62 33.26 1.05 25.70
N MET A 63 33.14 -0.14 25.10
CA MET A 63 33.32 -1.42 25.78
C MET A 63 34.52 -2.15 25.15
N GLY A 64 35.43 -2.67 25.98
CA GLY A 64 36.42 -3.66 25.55
C GLY A 64 37.64 -3.85 26.47
N ALA A 65 37.53 -4.81 27.40
CA ALA A 65 38.56 -5.66 28.02
C ALA A 65 39.59 -5.07 29.02
N ASP A 66 39.28 -5.21 30.32
CA ASP A 66 40.08 -5.86 31.38
C ASP A 66 39.55 -5.38 32.76
N THR A 67 39.17 -6.29 33.66
CA THR A 67 38.93 -5.94 35.08
C THR A 67 40.19 -6.32 35.87
N PRO A 68 40.72 -5.44 36.74
CA PRO A 68 40.02 -5.14 38.00
C PRO A 68 40.21 -3.71 38.56
N ALA A 69 39.35 -3.39 39.53
CA ALA A 69 39.36 -2.23 40.44
C ALA A 69 38.69 -0.93 39.95
N ASN A 70 37.45 -0.74 40.42
CA ASN A 70 36.88 0.56 40.80
C ASN A 70 36.65 1.61 39.68
N SER A 71 36.31 1.19 38.46
CA SER A 71 36.09 2.12 37.32
C SER A 71 34.68 2.20 36.73
N ASP A 72 33.71 1.38 37.15
CA ASP A 72 32.32 1.41 36.62
C ASP A 72 31.33 2.20 37.50
N ARG A 73 31.81 3.14 38.31
CA ARG A 73 30.92 4.10 38.96
C ARG A 73 30.65 5.22 37.96
N LEU A 74 29.50 5.16 37.28
CA LEU A 74 28.87 6.35 36.71
C LEU A 74 28.91 7.45 37.79
N ILE A 75 29.74 8.47 37.60
CA ILE A 75 29.84 9.61 38.52
C ILE A 75 28.64 10.50 38.21
N VAL A 76 27.50 10.16 38.81
CA VAL A 76 26.33 11.03 38.83
C VAL A 76 26.56 12.05 39.95
N ASP A 77 26.40 13.34 39.65
CA ASP A 77 26.46 14.37 40.68
C ASP A 77 25.41 14.05 41.76
N GLN A 78 25.79 14.17 43.03
CA GLN A 78 24.86 13.95 44.15
C GLN A 78 23.64 14.88 44.06
N ALA A 79 23.81 16.07 43.46
CA ALA A 79 22.72 17.00 43.21
C ALA A 79 21.68 16.48 42.18
N GLU A 80 22.07 15.55 41.30
CA GLU A 80 21.23 15.02 40.22
C GLU A 80 20.59 13.66 40.54
N LEU A 81 21.03 12.99 41.61
CA LEU A 81 20.49 11.69 42.04
C LEU A 81 18.97 11.68 42.26
N PRO A 82 18.36 12.70 42.90
CA PRO A 82 16.90 12.75 43.06
C PRO A 82 16.14 12.70 41.73
N ASP A 83 16.62 13.42 40.73
CA ASP A 83 15.99 13.48 39.42
C ASP A 83 16.18 12.16 38.66
N LEU A 84 17.37 11.57 38.73
CA LEU A 84 17.65 10.24 38.16
C LEU A 84 16.75 9.15 38.77
N ILE A 85 16.57 9.16 40.09
CA ILE A 85 15.67 8.22 40.79
C ILE A 85 14.22 8.43 40.34
N ARG A 86 13.75 9.68 40.22
CA ARG A 86 12.42 10.01 39.69
C ARG A 86 12.23 9.50 38.27
N ILE A 87 13.24 9.59 37.42
CA ILE A 87 13.20 9.09 36.03
C ILE A 87 13.06 7.56 36.01
N ILE A 88 13.90 6.85 36.77
CA ILE A 88 13.90 5.38 36.81
C ILE A 88 12.58 4.84 37.36
N TYR A 89 12.02 5.45 38.40
CA TYR A 89 10.70 5.09 38.92
C TYR A 89 9.57 5.34 37.92
N ASN A 90 9.56 6.48 37.22
CA ASN A 90 8.56 6.73 36.20
C ASN A 90 8.68 5.74 35.02
N ALA A 91 9.92 5.42 34.61
CA ALA A 91 10.18 4.51 33.50
C ALA A 91 9.82 3.05 33.84
N CYS A 92 10.15 2.58 35.04
CA CYS A 92 10.02 1.18 35.42
C CYS A 92 8.73 0.86 36.17
N LEU A 93 8.13 1.83 36.87
CA LEU A 93 6.98 1.62 37.77
C LEU A 93 5.76 2.48 37.40
N GLY A 94 5.91 3.48 36.51
CA GLY A 94 4.81 4.34 36.08
C GLY A 94 4.34 5.36 37.11
N ARG A 95 5.18 5.67 38.10
CA ARG A 95 4.87 6.66 39.14
C ARG A 95 6.08 7.48 39.56
N THR A 96 5.81 8.61 40.21
CA THR A 96 6.84 9.39 40.89
C THR A 96 7.15 8.77 42.26
N PRO A 97 8.43 8.63 42.65
CA PRO A 97 8.80 8.18 43.99
C PRO A 97 8.49 9.25 45.04
N GLY A 98 8.16 8.82 46.25
CA GLY A 98 8.09 9.70 47.42
C GLY A 98 9.47 10.20 47.84
N ASP A 99 9.52 11.28 48.62
CA ASP A 99 10.79 11.88 49.06
C ASP A 99 11.61 10.92 49.95
N ASP A 100 10.95 10.04 50.71
CA ASP A 100 11.60 8.99 51.50
C ASP A 100 12.28 7.94 50.61
N GLU A 101 11.63 7.51 49.52
CA GLU A 101 12.20 6.55 48.56
C GLU A 101 13.42 7.15 47.85
N ILE A 102 13.34 8.44 47.51
CA ILE A 102 14.47 9.19 46.96
C ILE A 102 15.62 9.25 47.95
N GLY A 103 15.34 9.58 49.22
CA GLY A 103 16.35 9.65 50.28
C GLY A 103 17.05 8.31 50.52
N ILE A 104 16.30 7.21 50.50
CA ILE A 104 16.82 5.84 50.68
C ILE A 104 17.76 5.48 49.52
N TRP A 105 17.30 5.59 48.27
CA TRP A 105 18.11 5.21 47.12
C TRP A 105 19.31 6.12 46.91
N ALA A 106 19.14 7.44 47.07
CA ALA A 106 20.26 8.38 47.02
C ALA A 106 21.29 8.08 48.11
N GLY A 107 20.85 7.75 49.33
CA GLY A 107 21.73 7.35 50.43
C GLY A 107 22.53 6.08 50.12
N HIS A 108 21.89 5.06 49.55
CA HIS A 108 22.57 3.81 49.17
C HIS A 108 23.60 3.99 48.05
N VAL A 109 23.29 4.84 47.06
CA VAL A 109 24.19 5.17 45.94
C VAL A 109 25.37 6.03 46.41
N VAL A 110 25.12 7.05 47.24
CA VAL A 110 26.18 7.90 47.83
C VAL A 110 27.11 7.12 48.74
N ALA A 111 26.57 6.21 49.55
CA ALA A 111 27.36 5.32 50.41
C ALA A 111 28.16 4.27 49.60
N GLY A 112 27.91 4.15 48.29
CA GLY A 112 28.54 3.16 47.41
C GLY A 112 28.12 1.72 47.69
N SER A 113 27.01 1.53 48.41
CA SER A 113 26.45 0.22 48.76
C SER A 113 25.65 -0.41 47.61
N VAL A 114 25.15 0.41 46.70
CA VAL A 114 24.44 0.00 45.47
C VAL A 114 24.92 0.92 44.35
N SER A 115 25.36 0.38 43.22
CA SER A 115 25.66 1.19 42.04
C SER A 115 24.37 1.67 41.37
N VAL A 116 24.43 2.75 40.57
CA VAL A 116 23.27 3.21 39.78
C VAL A 116 22.75 2.09 38.85
N VAL A 117 23.65 1.28 38.30
CA VAL A 117 23.30 0.13 37.45
C VAL A 117 22.55 -0.95 38.24
N GLU A 118 23.02 -1.29 39.44
CA GLU A 118 22.32 -2.23 40.32
C GLU A 118 20.97 -1.68 40.78
N PHE A 119 20.87 -0.39 41.10
CA PHE A 119 19.61 0.27 41.43
C PHE A 119 18.61 0.18 40.27
N CYS A 120 19.03 0.54 39.05
CA CYS A 120 18.20 0.41 37.84
C CYS A 120 17.68 -1.02 37.66
N ARG A 121 18.56 -2.02 37.85
CA ARG A 121 18.21 -3.43 37.74
C ARG A 121 17.21 -3.85 38.82
N MET A 122 17.44 -3.45 40.08
CA MET A 122 16.55 -3.78 41.19
C MET A 122 15.14 -3.20 41.01
N ILE A 123 15.04 -1.96 40.49
CA ILE A 123 13.74 -1.35 40.22
C ILE A 123 13.07 -2.01 39.02
N SER A 124 13.77 -2.26 37.92
CA SER A 124 13.20 -2.86 36.71
C SER A 124 12.77 -4.32 36.88
N GLU A 125 13.43 -5.06 37.78
CA GLU A 125 13.12 -6.45 38.14
C GLU A 125 12.13 -6.57 39.31
N SER A 126 11.67 -5.46 39.89
CA SER A 126 10.75 -5.48 41.03
C SER A 126 9.36 -6.04 40.68
N GLU A 127 8.65 -6.56 41.67
CA GLU A 127 7.26 -7.00 41.52
C GLU A 127 6.34 -5.85 41.08
N GLU A 128 6.60 -4.63 41.56
CA GLU A 128 5.89 -3.44 41.11
C GLU A 128 6.15 -3.12 39.63
N ALA A 129 7.39 -3.29 39.15
CA ALA A 129 7.72 -3.17 37.74
C ALA A 129 7.08 -4.29 36.90
N ALA A 130 6.97 -5.50 37.44
CA ALA A 130 6.23 -6.59 36.79
C ALA A 130 4.73 -6.23 36.68
N ASN A 131 4.10 -5.77 37.76
CA ASN A 131 2.70 -5.33 37.76
C ASN A 131 2.45 -4.12 36.85
N TYR A 132 3.38 -3.17 36.78
CA TYR A 132 3.30 -2.05 35.86
C TYR A 132 3.41 -2.52 34.40
N ARG A 133 4.38 -3.40 34.08
CA ARG A 133 4.48 -4.04 32.76
C ARG A 133 3.22 -4.82 32.41
N ASP A 134 2.64 -5.57 33.34
CA ASP A 134 1.40 -6.31 33.12
C ASP A 134 0.20 -5.39 32.86
N ARG A 135 0.13 -4.23 33.53
CA ARG A 135 -0.88 -3.20 33.21
C ARG A 135 -0.66 -2.60 31.82
N LEU A 136 0.58 -2.33 31.42
CA LEU A 136 0.91 -1.86 30.07
C LEU A 136 0.64 -2.93 28.99
N ASN A 137 0.74 -4.21 29.34
CA ASN A 137 0.38 -5.33 28.48
C ASN A 137 -1.15 -5.45 28.28
N GLN A 138 -1.96 -4.80 29.13
CA GLN A 138 -3.42 -4.83 29.10
C GLN A 138 -4.06 -3.61 28.41
N ILE A 139 -3.37 -2.87 27.55
CA ILE A 139 -3.99 -1.77 26.79
C ILE A 139 -4.96 -2.36 25.75
N ALA A 140 -6.24 -2.01 25.82
CA ALA A 140 -7.33 -2.54 24.98
C ALA A 140 -7.38 -4.08 24.95
N PRO A 141 -7.53 -4.75 26.12
CA PRO A 141 -7.39 -6.20 26.24
C PRO A 141 -8.48 -6.97 25.47
N GLU A 142 -9.55 -6.30 25.06
CA GLU A 142 -10.60 -6.82 24.19
C GLU A 142 -10.17 -7.06 22.74
N LEU A 143 -9.04 -6.48 22.31
CA LEU A 143 -8.49 -6.66 20.97
C LEU A 143 -7.41 -7.73 20.95
N THR A 144 -7.30 -8.47 19.85
CA THR A 144 -6.08 -9.25 19.56
C THR A 144 -4.91 -8.29 19.29
N ASP A 145 -3.67 -8.77 19.41
CA ASP A 145 -2.50 -7.95 19.08
C ASP A 145 -2.53 -7.48 17.62
N ALA A 146 -3.00 -8.33 16.70
CA ALA A 146 -3.14 -7.97 15.30
C ALA A 146 -4.17 -6.86 15.07
N GLN A 147 -5.33 -6.94 15.73
CA GLN A 147 -6.36 -5.89 15.68
C GLN A 147 -5.85 -4.59 16.30
N PHE A 148 -5.15 -4.69 17.42
CA PHE A 148 -4.54 -3.55 18.09
C PHE A 148 -3.48 -2.87 17.21
N THR A 149 -2.58 -3.63 16.57
CA THR A 149 -1.59 -3.11 15.61
C THR A 149 -2.28 -2.35 14.48
N GLN A 150 -3.30 -2.94 13.85
CA GLN A 150 -4.03 -2.26 12.78
C GLN A 150 -4.63 -0.93 13.24
N MET A 151 -5.26 -0.90 14.42
CA MET A 151 -5.86 0.32 14.97
C MET A 151 -4.81 1.37 15.35
N ALA A 152 -3.69 0.96 15.91
CA ALA A 152 -2.59 1.85 16.28
C ALA A 152 -2.00 2.54 15.04
N TYR A 153 -1.81 1.83 13.94
CA TYR A 153 -1.36 2.41 12.67
C TYR A 153 -2.35 3.43 12.10
N GLU A 154 -3.65 3.13 12.14
CA GLU A 154 -4.68 4.04 11.65
C GLU A 154 -4.79 5.31 12.49
N ALA A 155 -4.54 5.21 13.81
CA ALA A 155 -4.59 6.31 14.76
C ALA A 155 -3.34 7.19 14.75
N LEU A 156 -2.16 6.59 14.67
CA LEU A 156 -0.89 7.30 14.78
C LEU A 156 -0.31 7.65 13.41
N LEU A 157 -0.33 6.74 12.44
CA LEU A 157 0.34 6.94 11.15
C LEU A 157 -0.62 7.34 10.01
N GLU A 158 -1.92 7.45 10.31
CA GLU A 158 -2.99 7.77 9.36
C GLU A 158 -3.05 6.85 8.13
N ARG A 159 -2.57 5.61 8.28
CA ARG A 159 -2.60 4.57 7.25
C ARG A 159 -2.95 3.21 7.84
N GLY A 160 -3.28 2.24 7.00
CA GLY A 160 -3.40 0.84 7.44
C GLY A 160 -2.02 0.22 7.70
N ALA A 161 -1.96 -0.75 8.62
CA ALA A 161 -0.80 -1.63 8.75
C ALA A 161 -0.81 -2.67 7.63
N ALA A 162 0.33 -2.93 6.99
CA ALA A 162 0.45 -4.02 6.02
C ALA A 162 0.57 -5.36 6.76
N ALA A 163 0.21 -6.47 6.08
CA ALA A 163 0.26 -7.80 6.70
C ALA A 163 1.62 -8.18 7.33
N PRO A 164 2.80 -7.87 6.72
CA PRO A 164 4.09 -8.13 7.37
C PRO A 164 4.34 -7.28 8.63
N GLU A 165 3.82 -6.05 8.67
CA GLU A 165 3.93 -5.18 9.84
C GLU A 165 3.11 -5.75 11.00
N ILE A 166 1.89 -6.21 10.71
CA ILE A 166 1.03 -6.90 11.68
C ILE A 166 1.73 -8.15 12.20
N ALA A 167 2.24 -9.00 11.31
CA ALA A 167 2.91 -10.24 11.71
C ALA A 167 4.14 -9.97 12.59
N SER A 168 4.95 -8.98 12.23
CA SER A 168 6.12 -8.57 13.01
C SER A 168 5.75 -8.10 14.41
N TRP A 169 4.73 -7.25 14.55
CA TRP A 169 4.31 -6.76 15.86
C TRP A 169 3.68 -7.84 16.72
N VAL A 170 2.82 -8.68 16.15
CA VAL A 170 2.23 -9.82 16.85
C VAL A 170 3.32 -10.73 17.40
N GLN A 171 4.33 -11.06 16.59
CA GLN A 171 5.45 -11.91 17.02
C GLN A 171 6.25 -11.27 18.17
N GLN A 172 6.55 -9.98 18.09
CA GLN A 172 7.30 -9.27 19.13
C GLN A 172 6.51 -9.21 20.44
N ILE A 173 5.20 -8.98 20.37
CA ILE A 173 4.34 -8.92 21.56
C ILE A 173 4.17 -10.32 22.18
N SER A 174 3.87 -11.33 21.37
CA SER A 174 3.64 -12.68 21.86
C SER A 174 4.89 -13.35 22.45
N SER A 175 6.08 -12.96 21.97
CA SER A 175 7.37 -13.43 22.51
C SER A 175 7.87 -12.62 23.71
N GLY A 176 7.15 -11.56 24.11
CA GLY A 176 7.55 -10.65 25.19
C GLY A 176 8.74 -9.73 24.84
N GLN A 177 9.18 -9.71 23.58
CA GLN A 177 10.22 -8.78 23.10
C GLN A 177 9.76 -7.32 23.10
N ALA A 178 8.46 -7.11 22.88
CA ALA A 178 7.82 -5.81 23.00
C ALA A 178 6.46 -5.96 23.72
N ASN A 179 5.88 -4.83 24.12
CA ASN A 179 4.48 -4.77 24.53
C ASN A 179 3.72 -3.70 23.73
N ARG A 180 2.40 -3.65 23.93
CA ARG A 180 1.49 -2.71 23.25
C ARG A 180 1.88 -1.25 23.46
N MET A 181 2.34 -0.89 24.67
CA MET A 181 2.81 0.47 24.95
C MET A 181 4.10 0.79 24.18
N GLN A 182 5.07 -0.13 24.15
CA GLN A 182 6.30 0.06 23.40
C GLN A 182 6.04 0.18 21.89
N MET A 183 5.09 -0.59 21.35
CA MET A 183 4.63 -0.43 19.97
C MET A 183 4.02 0.95 19.72
N LEU A 184 3.11 1.41 20.58
CA LEU A 184 2.50 2.74 20.46
C LEU A 184 3.57 3.85 20.53
N SER A 185 4.53 3.75 21.46
CA SER A 185 5.64 4.70 21.57
C SER A 185 6.52 4.72 20.32
N TRP A 186 6.79 3.55 19.74
CA TRP A 186 7.53 3.45 18.47
C TRP A 186 6.76 4.11 17.33
N LEU A 187 5.47 3.79 17.16
CA LEU A 187 4.62 4.38 16.12
C LEU A 187 4.45 5.89 16.29
N PHE A 188 4.37 6.37 17.53
CA PHE A 188 4.33 7.80 17.82
C PHE A 188 5.65 8.47 17.47
N THR A 189 6.79 7.83 17.75
CA THR A 189 8.11 8.32 17.34
C THR A 189 8.18 8.42 15.81
N GLU A 190 7.73 7.40 15.08
CA GLU A 190 7.64 7.45 13.62
C GLU A 190 6.73 8.58 13.13
N TYR A 191 5.58 8.79 13.76
CA TYR A 191 4.70 9.93 13.47
C TYR A 191 5.42 11.26 13.67
N VAL A 192 6.06 11.48 14.83
CA VAL A 192 6.78 12.72 15.12
C VAL A 192 7.90 12.93 14.11
N LEU A 193 8.70 11.90 13.82
CA LEU A 193 9.75 11.97 12.83
C LEU A 193 9.19 12.37 11.45
N ASP A 194 8.09 11.77 11.01
CA ASP A 194 7.43 12.09 9.73
C ASP A 194 6.86 13.52 9.65
N HIS A 195 6.56 14.15 10.78
CA HIS A 195 5.90 15.46 10.82
C HIS A 195 6.82 16.61 11.28
N THR A 196 7.99 16.31 11.85
CA THR A 196 8.89 17.32 12.43
C THR A 196 10.32 17.28 11.91
N VAL A 197 10.85 16.10 11.55
CA VAL A 197 12.27 15.91 11.20
C VAL A 197 12.44 15.49 9.75
N ARG A 198 11.66 14.52 9.28
CA ARG A 198 11.61 14.08 7.90
C ARG A 198 10.60 14.98 7.19
N PRO A 199 11.01 15.90 6.29
CA PRO A 199 10.03 16.53 5.41
C PRO A 199 9.27 15.41 4.67
N ILE A 200 7.98 15.63 4.38
CA ILE A 200 7.21 14.75 3.49
C ILE A 200 8.12 14.43 2.30
N PRO A 201 8.44 13.14 2.02
CA PRO A 201 9.43 12.82 1.01
C PRO A 201 9.02 13.50 -0.29
N GLU A 202 9.80 14.51 -0.65
CA GLU A 202 9.57 15.27 -1.86
C GLU A 202 9.83 14.32 -3.02
N ASN A 203 8.81 14.07 -3.83
CA ASN A 203 8.96 13.16 -4.94
C ASN A 203 10.03 13.71 -5.88
N ASN A 204 11.03 12.92 -6.24
CA ASN A 204 12.04 13.35 -7.21
C ASN A 204 11.51 13.12 -8.63
N PRO A 205 11.12 14.16 -9.38
CA PRO A 205 10.56 13.97 -10.72
C PRO A 205 11.56 13.35 -11.72
N TYR A 206 12.86 13.44 -11.47
CA TYR A 206 13.91 13.01 -12.40
C TYR A 206 14.49 11.65 -12.08
N GLU A 207 13.99 10.97 -11.04
CA GLU A 207 14.55 9.71 -10.56
C GLU A 207 13.45 8.86 -9.95
N VAL A 208 13.43 7.57 -10.31
CA VAL A 208 12.36 6.65 -9.90
C VAL A 208 12.91 5.26 -9.66
N TYR A 209 12.35 4.56 -8.67
CA TYR A 209 12.52 3.12 -8.55
C TYR A 209 11.60 2.44 -9.57
N LEU A 210 12.17 1.57 -10.41
CA LEU A 210 11.37 0.79 -11.35
C LEU A 210 10.39 -0.07 -10.54
N MET A 211 9.08 0.16 -10.72
CA MET A 211 8.04 -0.45 -9.90
C MET A 211 8.20 -1.97 -9.81
N GLY A 212 8.18 -2.51 -8.59
CA GLY A 212 8.36 -3.94 -8.31
C GLY A 212 9.82 -4.42 -8.35
N THR A 213 10.79 -3.51 -8.33
CA THR A 213 12.22 -3.82 -8.23
C THR A 213 12.93 -2.92 -7.22
N ASP A 214 14.17 -3.26 -6.88
CA ASP A 214 15.11 -2.44 -6.11
C ASP A 214 15.96 -1.51 -7.01
N LYS A 215 15.73 -1.54 -8.33
CA LYS A 215 16.52 -0.78 -9.30
C LYS A 215 16.00 0.65 -9.41
N LYS A 216 16.92 1.59 -9.27
CA LYS A 216 16.68 3.02 -9.47
C LYS A 216 17.19 3.46 -10.84
N ILE A 217 16.44 4.33 -11.49
CA ILE A 217 16.84 4.97 -12.75
C ILE A 217 16.63 6.47 -12.65
N ASN A 218 17.46 7.25 -13.33
CA ASN A 218 17.29 8.69 -13.45
C ASN A 218 17.26 9.14 -14.92
N ALA A 219 16.70 10.33 -15.13
CA ALA A 219 16.51 10.92 -16.45
C ALA A 219 17.82 11.15 -17.20
N PHE A 220 18.92 11.43 -16.50
CA PHE A 220 20.22 11.71 -17.12
C PHE A 220 20.80 10.44 -17.74
N ASP A 221 20.87 9.35 -16.97
CA ASP A 221 21.39 8.07 -17.45
C ASP A 221 20.52 7.50 -18.57
N TRP A 222 19.20 7.61 -18.44
CA TRP A 222 18.28 7.16 -19.49
C TRP A 222 18.48 7.94 -20.80
N LYS A 223 18.64 9.27 -20.74
CA LYS A 223 18.89 10.09 -21.94
C LYS A 223 20.26 9.82 -22.54
N LYS A 224 21.28 9.53 -21.73
CA LYS A 224 22.60 9.11 -22.22
C LYS A 224 22.54 7.78 -22.98
N ASP A 225 21.78 6.81 -22.47
CA ASP A 225 21.54 5.53 -23.16
C ASP A 225 20.77 5.75 -24.48
N LEU A 226 19.79 6.66 -24.49
CA LEU A 226 19.06 7.05 -25.71
C LEU A 226 19.98 7.66 -26.79
N GLU A 227 20.86 8.59 -26.43
CA GLU A 227 21.81 9.17 -27.39
C GLU A 227 22.79 8.13 -27.92
N THR A 228 23.21 7.18 -27.07
CA THR A 228 24.05 6.05 -27.49
C THR A 228 23.32 5.17 -28.52
N LEU A 229 22.02 4.92 -28.32
CA LEU A 229 21.17 4.19 -29.27
C LEU A 229 21.05 4.92 -30.61
N LYS A 230 20.77 6.23 -30.59
CA LYS A 230 20.64 7.06 -31.82
C LYS A 230 21.92 7.08 -32.67
N HIS A 231 23.09 6.93 -32.05
CA HIS A 231 24.38 6.82 -32.75
C HIS A 231 24.68 5.42 -33.32
N GLY A 232 23.66 4.55 -33.45
CA GLY A 232 23.76 3.28 -34.18
C GLY A 232 24.39 2.13 -33.40
N LYS A 233 24.63 2.30 -32.09
CA LYS A 233 25.05 1.20 -31.22
C LYS A 233 23.84 0.39 -30.77
N LYS A 234 23.57 -0.69 -31.51
CA LYS A 234 22.66 -1.77 -31.06
C LYS A 234 23.25 -2.47 -29.81
N PRO A 235 22.47 -3.09 -28.91
CA PRO A 235 22.86 -3.27 -27.53
C PRO A 235 23.63 -4.59 -27.40
N ASP A 236 24.16 -4.81 -26.21
CA ASP A 236 24.63 -6.13 -25.79
C ASP A 236 23.54 -7.22 -26.03
N GLY A 237 23.95 -8.44 -26.36
CA GLY A 237 23.08 -9.55 -26.74
C GLY A 237 22.03 -9.90 -25.68
N ASP A 238 22.24 -9.54 -24.41
CA ASP A 238 21.27 -9.72 -23.34
C ASP A 238 20.02 -8.85 -23.48
N ARG A 239 20.15 -7.57 -23.85
CA ARG A 239 18.98 -6.69 -24.05
C ARG A 239 18.17 -7.14 -25.26
N ALA A 240 18.84 -7.54 -26.35
CA ALA A 240 18.17 -8.08 -27.54
C ALA A 240 17.38 -9.37 -27.23
N ARG A 241 17.93 -10.27 -26.40
CA ARG A 241 17.22 -11.47 -25.94
C ARG A 241 16.03 -11.15 -25.05
N ALA A 242 16.14 -10.15 -24.17
CA ALA A 242 15.02 -9.71 -23.32
C ALA A 242 13.86 -9.12 -24.16
N LEU A 243 14.17 -8.25 -25.12
CA LEU A 243 13.20 -7.70 -26.07
C LEU A 243 12.48 -8.78 -26.88
N ALA A 244 13.21 -9.78 -27.36
CA ALA A 244 12.61 -10.89 -28.11
C ALA A 244 11.62 -11.71 -27.25
N ARG A 245 11.89 -11.86 -25.95
CA ARG A 245 10.96 -12.50 -25.00
C ARG A 245 9.73 -11.64 -24.75
N ASP A 246 9.93 -10.33 -24.59
CA ASP A 246 8.86 -9.36 -24.35
C ASP A 246 7.94 -9.14 -25.57
N ASN A 247 8.46 -9.40 -26.78
CA ASN A 247 7.71 -9.39 -28.04
C ASN A 247 7.22 -10.80 -28.46
N SER A 248 7.10 -11.73 -27.51
CA SER A 248 6.50 -13.04 -27.80
C SER A 248 5.05 -12.92 -28.27
N GLU A 249 4.59 -13.95 -28.99
CA GLU A 249 3.21 -14.04 -29.47
C GLU A 249 2.22 -13.88 -28.32
N SER A 250 1.10 -13.22 -28.60
CA SER A 250 0.04 -13.03 -27.61
C SER A 250 -0.44 -14.38 -27.07
N GLN A 251 -0.56 -14.48 -25.74
CA GLN A 251 -1.13 -15.66 -25.08
C GLN A 251 -2.61 -15.88 -25.46
N PHE A 252 -3.29 -14.81 -25.83
CA PHE A 252 -4.72 -14.80 -26.15
C PHE A 252 -4.95 -14.25 -27.56
N THR A 253 -5.85 -14.87 -28.31
CA THR A 253 -6.20 -14.43 -29.67
C THR A 253 -7.46 -13.59 -29.65
N PHE A 254 -7.43 -12.43 -30.30
CA PHE A 254 -8.61 -11.59 -30.49
C PHE A 254 -9.48 -12.13 -31.65
N ASN A 255 -10.55 -12.86 -31.31
CA ASN A 255 -11.39 -13.58 -32.28
C ASN A 255 -12.82 -13.02 -32.39
N ILE A 256 -12.97 -11.71 -32.56
CA ILE A 256 -14.26 -11.08 -32.85
C ILE A 256 -14.39 -10.86 -34.36
N LYS A 257 -15.47 -11.37 -34.96
CA LYS A 257 -15.73 -11.26 -36.41
C LYS A 257 -16.60 -10.05 -36.77
N GLU A 258 -17.54 -9.71 -35.90
CA GLU A 258 -18.51 -8.63 -36.13
C GLU A 258 -17.97 -7.32 -35.58
N LYS A 259 -17.86 -6.31 -36.46
CA LYS A 259 -17.43 -4.96 -36.07
C LYS A 259 -18.43 -4.35 -35.09
N ARG A 260 -17.94 -4.01 -33.90
CA ARG A 260 -18.68 -3.34 -32.83
C ARG A 260 -17.70 -2.80 -31.80
N THR A 261 -18.07 -1.73 -31.10
CA THR A 261 -17.26 -1.20 -30.00
C THR A 261 -17.13 -2.23 -28.88
N ILE A 262 -15.90 -2.69 -28.64
CA ILE A 262 -15.54 -3.61 -27.55
C ILE A 262 -14.80 -2.85 -26.45
N VAL A 263 -13.89 -1.97 -26.84
CA VAL A 263 -13.03 -1.20 -25.93
C VAL A 263 -13.37 0.27 -26.02
N THR A 264 -13.53 0.93 -24.88
CA THR A 264 -13.55 2.39 -24.78
C THR A 264 -12.28 2.86 -24.10
N ALA A 265 -11.44 3.58 -24.84
CA ALA A 265 -10.30 4.30 -24.28
C ALA A 265 -10.77 5.68 -23.79
N ILE A 266 -10.41 6.06 -22.57
CA ILE A 266 -10.81 7.32 -21.95
C ILE A 266 -9.58 8.18 -21.70
N ALA A 267 -9.59 9.41 -22.23
CA ALA A 267 -8.54 10.40 -22.03
C ALA A 267 -9.11 11.66 -21.37
N SER A 268 -8.43 12.12 -20.32
CA SER A 268 -8.59 13.46 -19.76
C SER A 268 -7.59 14.42 -20.41
N LEU A 269 -8.05 15.58 -20.86
CA LEU A 269 -7.24 16.59 -21.53
C LEU A 269 -7.13 17.86 -20.70
N TYR A 270 -5.90 18.28 -20.40
CA TYR A 270 -5.58 19.62 -19.91
C TYR A 270 -4.10 19.93 -20.17
N LYS A 271 -3.80 21.06 -20.81
CA LYS A 271 -2.47 21.47 -21.26
C LYS A 271 -1.76 20.35 -22.05
N GLY A 272 -2.49 19.79 -23.00
CA GLY A 272 -2.06 18.63 -23.79
C GLY A 272 -1.46 19.01 -25.14
N GLY A 273 -1.27 20.29 -25.45
CA GLY A 273 -0.94 20.79 -26.78
C GLY A 273 0.32 20.17 -27.38
N GLU A 274 1.32 19.89 -26.56
CA GLU A 274 2.57 19.26 -26.99
C GLU A 274 2.51 17.73 -27.12
N TYR A 275 1.39 17.11 -26.72
CA TYR A 275 1.18 15.65 -26.70
C TYR A 275 0.07 15.22 -27.67
N ILE A 276 -0.94 16.06 -27.88
CA ILE A 276 -2.22 15.67 -28.48
C ILE A 276 -2.09 15.06 -29.88
N HIS A 277 -1.19 15.58 -30.71
CA HIS A 277 -0.98 15.06 -32.05
C HIS A 277 -0.44 13.62 -32.03
N ASP A 278 0.60 13.37 -31.25
CA ASP A 278 1.25 12.06 -31.17
C ASP A 278 0.36 11.07 -30.42
N PHE A 279 -0.32 11.53 -29.37
CA PHE A 279 -1.35 10.77 -28.67
C PHE A 279 -2.44 10.26 -29.64
N LEU A 280 -3.03 11.14 -30.45
CA LEU A 280 -4.07 10.75 -31.41
C LEU A 280 -3.52 9.82 -32.50
N THR A 281 -2.30 10.07 -32.99
CA THR A 281 -1.63 9.21 -33.97
C THR A 281 -1.40 7.80 -33.39
N HIS A 282 -0.91 7.70 -32.16
CA HIS A 282 -0.68 6.42 -31.49
C HIS A 282 -2.00 5.68 -31.19
N MET A 283 -3.02 6.38 -30.69
CA MET A 283 -4.32 5.77 -30.38
C MET A 283 -5.01 5.26 -31.63
N THR A 284 -5.04 6.06 -32.70
CA THR A 284 -5.66 5.65 -33.97
C THR A 284 -4.86 4.60 -34.73
N GLY A 285 -3.57 4.45 -34.41
CA GLY A 285 -2.69 3.40 -34.92
C GLY A 285 -2.83 2.04 -34.23
N GLN A 286 -3.55 1.94 -33.10
CA GLN A 286 -3.78 0.65 -32.41
C GLN A 286 -4.47 -0.35 -33.35
N SER A 287 -4.03 -1.62 -33.33
CA SER A 287 -4.41 -2.66 -34.30
C SER A 287 -5.92 -2.86 -34.42
N ILE A 288 -6.66 -2.72 -33.32
CA ILE A 288 -8.11 -2.91 -33.26
C ILE A 288 -8.92 -1.61 -33.28
N PHE A 289 -8.27 -0.44 -33.40
CA PHE A 289 -8.93 0.86 -33.15
C PHE A 289 -10.17 1.08 -34.03
N LYS A 290 -9.99 0.96 -35.35
CA LYS A 290 -11.02 1.31 -36.34
C LYS A 290 -12.29 0.46 -36.23
N ASP A 291 -12.15 -0.79 -35.82
CA ASP A 291 -13.22 -1.78 -35.92
C ASP A 291 -13.83 -2.15 -34.56
N TYR A 292 -13.07 -2.01 -33.47
CA TYR A 292 -13.44 -2.52 -32.15
C TYR A 292 -13.19 -1.58 -30.98
N ALA A 293 -12.67 -0.37 -31.21
CA ALA A 293 -12.46 0.59 -30.15
C ALA A 293 -13.08 1.95 -30.44
N GLU A 294 -13.35 2.70 -29.38
CA GLU A 294 -13.63 4.13 -29.44
C GLU A 294 -12.69 4.88 -28.49
N LEU A 295 -12.51 6.18 -28.73
CA LEU A 295 -11.75 7.07 -27.87
C LEU A 295 -12.65 8.21 -27.40
N ILE A 296 -12.78 8.37 -26.08
CA ILE A 296 -13.50 9.48 -25.47
C ILE A 296 -12.49 10.44 -24.84
N ILE A 297 -12.46 11.67 -25.33
CA ILE A 297 -11.59 12.74 -24.85
C ILE A 297 -12.45 13.76 -24.10
N ILE A 298 -12.20 13.90 -22.81
CA ILE A 298 -12.84 14.89 -21.94
C ILE A 298 -11.87 16.03 -21.68
N ASP A 299 -12.17 17.20 -22.25
CA ASP A 299 -11.38 18.42 -22.12
C ASP A 299 -11.83 19.25 -20.93
N ALA A 300 -10.94 19.34 -19.95
CA ALA A 300 -11.10 20.04 -18.68
C ALA A 300 -10.78 21.54 -18.81
N ASN A 301 -11.40 22.18 -19.81
CA ASN A 301 -11.18 23.57 -20.19
C ASN A 301 -9.69 23.91 -20.41
N SER A 302 -9.02 23.13 -21.25
CA SER A 302 -7.61 23.33 -21.58
C SER A 302 -7.39 24.69 -22.25
N PRO A 303 -6.37 25.47 -21.84
CA PRO A 303 -6.15 26.82 -22.35
C PRO A 303 -5.47 26.87 -23.73
N GLU A 304 -5.10 25.71 -24.30
CA GLU A 304 -4.36 25.63 -25.55
C GLU A 304 -5.29 25.31 -26.73
N ASN A 305 -4.73 25.10 -27.92
CA ASN A 305 -5.48 24.92 -29.17
C ASN A 305 -5.64 23.44 -29.56
N GLU A 306 -5.75 22.53 -28.59
CA GLU A 306 -5.85 21.08 -28.85
C GLU A 306 -7.10 20.72 -29.66
N SER A 307 -8.19 21.45 -29.48
CA SER A 307 -9.46 21.24 -30.19
C SER A 307 -9.27 21.23 -31.71
N VAL A 308 -8.44 22.12 -32.25
CA VAL A 308 -8.17 22.22 -33.70
C VAL A 308 -7.52 20.93 -34.24
N ILE A 309 -6.68 20.29 -33.45
CA ILE A 309 -6.02 19.03 -33.82
C ILE A 309 -7.02 17.88 -33.70
N ILE A 310 -7.76 17.83 -32.59
CA ILE A 310 -8.76 16.78 -32.33
C ILE A 310 -9.85 16.78 -33.41
N GLU A 311 -10.37 17.95 -33.79
CA GLU A 311 -11.40 18.11 -34.83
C GLU A 311 -10.96 17.57 -36.20
N LYS A 312 -9.66 17.57 -36.51
CA LYS A 312 -9.14 16.95 -37.74
C LYS A 312 -9.24 15.43 -37.65
N PHE A 313 -8.78 14.85 -36.54
CA PHE A 313 -8.85 13.40 -36.32
C PHE A 313 -10.29 12.89 -36.24
N VAL A 314 -11.22 13.63 -35.62
CA VAL A 314 -12.63 13.24 -35.54
C VAL A 314 -13.28 13.09 -36.94
N LYS A 315 -12.82 13.85 -37.94
CA LYS A 315 -13.32 13.72 -39.32
C LYS A 315 -12.88 12.40 -39.97
N ASP A 316 -11.65 11.96 -39.70
CA ASP A 316 -11.09 10.72 -40.26
C ASP A 316 -11.49 9.49 -39.43
N PHE A 317 -11.79 9.69 -38.15
CA PHE A 317 -12.07 8.66 -37.16
C PHE A 317 -13.34 9.01 -36.36
N PRO A 318 -14.53 8.65 -36.87
CA PRO A 318 -15.81 9.00 -36.24
C PRO A 318 -16.04 8.28 -34.90
N ASN A 319 -15.23 7.28 -34.56
CA ASN A 319 -15.18 6.62 -33.26
C ASN A 319 -14.40 7.42 -32.20
N ILE A 320 -13.95 8.64 -32.51
CA ILE A 320 -13.43 9.60 -31.53
C ILE A 320 -14.57 10.53 -31.09
N LYS A 321 -14.86 10.53 -29.78
CA LYS A 321 -15.83 11.41 -29.13
C LYS A 321 -15.08 12.46 -28.32
N TYR A 322 -15.22 13.73 -28.70
CA TYR A 322 -14.60 14.85 -28.00
C TYR A 322 -15.66 15.68 -27.27
N LYS A 323 -15.47 15.90 -25.96
CA LYS A 323 -16.36 16.73 -25.15
C LYS A 323 -15.53 17.71 -24.33
N ARG A 324 -15.79 19.00 -24.54
CA ARG A 324 -15.16 20.09 -23.80
C ARG A 324 -16.12 20.70 -22.78
N TYR A 325 -15.59 21.00 -21.60
CA TYR A 325 -16.26 21.75 -20.55
C TYR A 325 -15.69 23.17 -20.45
N ASP A 326 -16.50 24.09 -19.95
CA ASP A 326 -16.17 25.51 -19.72
C ASP A 326 -15.54 25.76 -18.32
N TYR A 327 -15.33 24.70 -17.54
CA TYR A 327 -14.66 24.72 -16.25
C TYR A 327 -13.62 23.60 -16.11
N ARG A 328 -12.76 23.73 -15.10
CA ARG A 328 -11.68 22.78 -14.80
C ARG A 328 -12.24 21.52 -14.13
N VAL A 329 -12.54 20.49 -14.93
CA VAL A 329 -12.96 19.17 -14.43
C VAL A 329 -11.76 18.42 -13.82
N GLY A 330 -11.96 17.70 -12.71
CA GLY A 330 -10.94 16.82 -12.13
C GLY A 330 -10.64 15.61 -13.02
N ILE A 331 -9.45 15.01 -12.92
CA ILE A 331 -9.07 13.85 -13.75
C ILE A 331 -10.04 12.68 -13.62
N TYR A 332 -10.42 12.30 -12.40
CA TYR A 332 -11.34 11.20 -12.17
C TYR A 332 -12.79 11.55 -12.49
N ASP A 333 -13.19 12.82 -12.36
CA ASP A 333 -14.50 13.29 -12.84
C ASP A 333 -14.57 13.19 -14.37
N ALA A 334 -13.48 13.54 -15.06
CA ALA A 334 -13.36 13.38 -16.51
C ALA A 334 -13.45 11.90 -16.91
N TRP A 335 -12.79 11.01 -16.17
CA TRP A 335 -12.91 9.57 -16.41
C TRP A 335 -14.33 9.06 -16.18
N ASN A 336 -15.01 9.53 -15.13
CA ASN A 336 -16.40 9.20 -14.82
C ASN A 336 -17.35 9.62 -15.95
N ILE A 337 -17.20 10.84 -16.46
CA ILE A 337 -17.96 11.31 -17.64
C ILE A 337 -17.69 10.40 -18.85
N GLY A 338 -16.44 9.98 -19.05
CA GLY A 338 -16.07 9.04 -20.10
C GLY A 338 -16.70 7.65 -19.92
N ILE A 339 -16.72 7.13 -18.69
CA ILE A 339 -17.37 5.84 -18.34
C ILE A 339 -18.86 5.89 -18.69
N GLU A 340 -19.55 6.98 -18.33
CA GLU A 340 -20.98 7.13 -18.60
C GLU A 340 -21.28 7.21 -20.10
N ALA A 341 -20.41 7.89 -20.87
CA ALA A 341 -20.54 8.04 -22.32
C ALA A 341 -20.03 6.84 -23.15
N SER A 342 -19.41 5.85 -22.50
CA SER A 342 -18.81 4.69 -23.15
C SER A 342 -19.83 3.71 -23.71
N GLU A 343 -19.49 3.05 -24.81
CA GLU A 343 -20.24 1.96 -25.44
C GLU A 343 -19.53 0.61 -25.28
N GLY A 344 -18.21 0.61 -25.11
CA GLY A 344 -17.39 -0.58 -24.96
C GLY A 344 -17.73 -1.36 -23.68
N GLN A 345 -17.63 -2.69 -23.79
CA GLN A 345 -17.74 -3.59 -22.62
C GLN A 345 -16.50 -3.53 -21.73
N PHE A 346 -15.36 -3.13 -22.30
CA PHE A 346 -14.10 -2.94 -21.58
C PHE A 346 -13.69 -1.47 -21.64
N LEU A 347 -13.14 -0.99 -20.54
CA LEU A 347 -12.66 0.36 -20.38
C LEU A 347 -11.16 0.34 -20.14
N THR A 348 -10.46 1.35 -20.61
CA THR A 348 -9.07 1.65 -20.25
C THR A 348 -8.91 3.15 -20.17
N ASN A 349 -8.14 3.64 -19.19
CA ASN A 349 -7.63 5.02 -19.26
C ASN A 349 -6.46 5.07 -20.25
N THR A 350 -6.26 6.22 -20.87
CA THR A 350 -5.08 6.49 -21.68
C THR A 350 -4.60 7.90 -21.41
N ASN A 351 -3.41 8.01 -20.83
CA ASN A 351 -2.80 9.29 -20.52
C ASN A 351 -2.18 9.86 -21.81
N MET A 352 -2.20 11.17 -21.97
CA MET A 352 -1.76 11.81 -23.21
C MET A 352 -0.26 11.70 -23.45
N ASP A 353 0.50 11.58 -22.38
CA ASP A 353 1.95 11.56 -22.37
C ASP A 353 2.56 10.15 -22.32
N ASP A 354 1.71 9.12 -22.22
CA ASP A 354 2.11 7.71 -22.29
C ASP A 354 2.02 7.18 -23.73
N VAL A 355 2.85 6.18 -24.06
CA VAL A 355 2.86 5.49 -25.35
C VAL A 355 2.50 4.03 -25.18
N ARG A 356 1.72 3.47 -26.11
CA ARG A 356 1.34 2.06 -26.13
C ARG A 356 1.97 1.34 -27.33
N ARG A 357 2.30 0.06 -27.15
CA ARG A 357 2.62 -0.82 -28.30
C ARG A 357 1.38 -0.91 -29.19
N GLN A 358 1.57 -1.11 -30.49
CA GLN A 358 0.48 -1.09 -31.47
C GLN A 358 -0.65 -2.10 -31.18
N ASP A 359 -0.34 -3.21 -30.53
CA ASP A 359 -1.28 -4.29 -30.19
C ASP A 359 -1.76 -4.26 -28.73
N SER A 360 -1.49 -3.17 -27.98
CA SER A 360 -1.79 -3.09 -26.54
C SER A 360 -3.28 -3.30 -26.25
N LEU A 361 -4.17 -2.58 -26.96
CA LEU A 361 -5.61 -2.72 -26.73
C LEU A 361 -6.12 -4.11 -27.10
N GLU A 362 -5.58 -4.68 -28.17
CA GLU A 362 -5.94 -6.02 -28.65
C GLU A 362 -5.61 -7.09 -27.63
N ARG A 363 -4.39 -7.07 -27.06
CA ARG A 363 -3.93 -8.06 -26.08
C ARG A 363 -4.75 -8.04 -24.80
N GLN A 364 -4.99 -6.84 -24.27
CA GLN A 364 -5.79 -6.67 -23.06
C GLN A 364 -7.24 -7.14 -23.28
N ALA A 365 -7.85 -6.75 -24.41
CA ALA A 365 -9.21 -7.16 -24.74
C ALA A 365 -9.30 -8.68 -25.00
N ALA A 366 -8.32 -9.27 -25.67
CA ALA A 366 -8.25 -10.71 -25.91
C ALA A 366 -8.19 -11.51 -24.59
N ALA A 367 -7.41 -11.04 -23.62
CA ALA A 367 -7.33 -11.66 -22.30
C ALA A 367 -8.68 -11.60 -21.55
N LEU A 368 -9.35 -10.44 -21.52
CA LEU A 368 -10.67 -10.31 -20.88
C LEU A 368 -11.78 -11.09 -21.61
N LEU A 369 -11.68 -11.28 -22.93
CA LEU A 369 -12.59 -12.15 -23.68
C LEU A 369 -12.36 -13.62 -23.34
N ALA A 370 -11.10 -14.06 -23.26
CA ALA A 370 -10.75 -15.44 -22.98
C ALA A 370 -11.00 -15.84 -21.52
N LEU A 371 -10.89 -14.89 -20.58
CA LEU A 371 -11.02 -15.10 -19.14
C LEU A 371 -12.25 -14.36 -18.61
N PRO A 372 -13.47 -14.90 -18.76
CA PRO A 372 -14.71 -14.24 -18.32
C PRO A 372 -14.78 -14.02 -16.80
N PHE A 373 -14.00 -14.79 -16.02
CA PHE A 373 -13.89 -14.66 -14.56
C PHE A 373 -12.90 -13.58 -14.10
N VAL A 374 -12.13 -12.99 -15.01
CA VAL A 374 -11.20 -11.89 -14.72
C VAL A 374 -11.93 -10.56 -14.92
N ASP A 375 -11.76 -9.65 -13.97
CA ASP A 375 -12.39 -8.32 -13.94
C ASP A 375 -11.47 -7.22 -14.48
N VAL A 376 -10.16 -7.32 -14.19
CA VAL A 376 -9.14 -6.33 -14.52
C VAL A 376 -7.90 -7.02 -15.07
N VAL A 377 -7.40 -6.58 -16.21
CA VAL A 377 -6.09 -6.96 -16.75
C VAL A 377 -5.12 -5.79 -16.68
N TYR A 378 -3.86 -6.09 -16.44
CA TYR A 378 -2.77 -5.13 -16.37
C TYR A 378 -1.45 -5.80 -16.74
N GLN A 379 -0.36 -5.03 -16.81
CA GLN A 379 0.90 -5.50 -17.39
C GLN A 379 2.11 -4.82 -16.76
N ASP A 380 3.29 -5.36 -17.06
CA ASP A 380 4.52 -4.58 -16.94
C ASP A 380 4.57 -3.43 -17.97
N PHE A 381 5.38 -2.42 -17.70
CA PHE A 381 5.56 -1.27 -18.58
C PHE A 381 7.02 -0.81 -18.56
N TYR A 382 7.38 0.03 -19.53
CA TYR A 382 8.70 0.67 -19.56
C TYR A 382 8.60 2.13 -19.13
N TYR A 383 9.58 2.59 -18.35
CA TYR A 383 9.72 3.99 -18.01
C TYR A 383 10.38 4.76 -19.17
N ALA A 384 9.85 5.94 -19.44
CA ALA A 384 10.41 6.89 -20.38
C ALA A 384 10.69 8.24 -19.70
N PHE A 385 11.75 8.92 -20.14
CA PHE A 385 12.12 10.27 -19.67
C PHE A 385 12.17 11.30 -20.81
N ASP A 386 11.65 10.91 -21.98
CA ASP A 386 11.41 11.77 -23.13
C ASP A 386 10.12 11.30 -23.84
N LYS A 387 9.16 12.21 -23.96
CA LYS A 387 7.84 11.96 -24.55
C LYS A 387 7.87 11.71 -26.06
N ASN A 388 8.93 12.13 -26.75
CA ASN A 388 9.01 12.07 -28.21
C ASN A 388 9.66 10.78 -28.71
N VAL A 389 9.93 9.82 -27.81
CA VAL A 389 10.60 8.57 -28.14
C VAL A 389 9.56 7.49 -28.41
N PRO A 390 9.64 6.77 -29.53
CA PRO A 390 8.68 5.73 -29.86
C PRO A 390 8.82 4.52 -28.92
N TYR A 391 7.75 3.72 -28.85
CA TYR A 391 7.69 2.53 -27.99
C TYR A 391 8.89 1.60 -28.13
N ASP A 392 9.28 1.28 -29.38
CA ASP A 392 10.35 0.29 -29.64
C ASP A 392 11.70 0.74 -29.10
N ASP A 393 12.02 2.05 -29.20
CA ASP A 393 13.25 2.62 -28.65
C ASP A 393 13.19 2.64 -27.11
N ILE A 394 12.05 2.95 -26.51
CA ILE A 394 11.86 2.92 -25.05
C ILE A 394 12.02 1.48 -24.52
N ALA A 395 11.32 0.53 -25.14
CA ALA A 395 11.39 -0.89 -24.79
C ALA A 395 12.84 -1.38 -24.90
N TYR A 396 13.55 -0.89 -25.91
CA TYR A 396 14.93 -1.23 -26.15
C TYR A 396 15.88 -0.74 -25.04
N LEU A 397 15.64 0.45 -24.48
CA LEU A 397 16.40 0.96 -23.33
C LEU A 397 16.20 0.10 -22.07
N GLY A 398 15.07 -0.61 -21.98
CA GLY A 398 14.88 -1.72 -21.04
C GLY A 398 14.65 -1.28 -19.60
N ALA A 399 14.23 -0.03 -19.36
CA ALA A 399 13.80 0.48 -18.06
C ALA A 399 12.43 -0.11 -17.64
N LYS A 400 12.37 -1.44 -17.49
CA LYS A 400 11.16 -2.23 -17.32
C LYS A 400 10.74 -2.33 -15.86
N SER A 401 9.45 -2.19 -15.58
CA SER A 401 8.87 -2.60 -14.30
C SER A 401 8.93 -4.12 -14.09
N LYS A 402 8.71 -4.55 -12.85
CA LYS A 402 8.41 -5.94 -12.50
C LYS A 402 7.24 -5.98 -11.53
N VAL A 403 6.09 -5.47 -11.97
CA VAL A 403 4.90 -5.34 -11.12
C VAL A 403 4.47 -6.70 -10.59
N GLY A 404 4.11 -6.77 -9.31
CA GLY A 404 3.66 -8.00 -8.68
C GLY A 404 2.25 -8.41 -9.14
N MET A 405 1.87 -9.64 -8.79
CA MET A 405 0.45 -10.02 -8.80
C MET A 405 -0.33 -9.14 -7.81
N VAL A 406 -1.54 -8.72 -8.15
CA VAL A 406 -2.40 -7.99 -7.21
C VAL A 406 -2.74 -8.92 -6.06
N THR A 407 -2.25 -8.56 -4.89
CA THR A 407 -2.54 -9.18 -3.59
C THR A 407 -2.74 -8.06 -2.58
N PRO A 408 -3.37 -8.32 -1.42
CA PRO A 408 -3.40 -7.35 -0.33
C PRO A 408 -2.00 -6.83 0.01
N HIS A 409 -0.99 -7.70 0.04
CA HIS A 409 0.38 -7.28 0.33
C HIS A 409 0.95 -6.34 -0.74
N THR A 410 0.88 -6.71 -2.02
CA THR A 410 1.42 -5.91 -3.12
C THR A 410 0.70 -4.57 -3.28
N MET A 411 -0.62 -4.55 -3.02
CA MET A 411 -1.42 -3.33 -3.08
C MET A 411 -1.11 -2.36 -1.94
N PHE A 412 -0.52 -2.78 -0.82
CA PHE A 412 -0.06 -1.87 0.23
C PHE A 412 1.28 -1.19 -0.09
N THR A 413 2.07 -1.78 -0.97
CA THR A 413 3.42 -1.30 -1.31
C THR A 413 3.50 -0.66 -2.70
N SER A 414 2.54 -0.94 -3.57
CA SER A 414 2.51 -0.45 -4.95
C SER A 414 1.09 -0.44 -5.52
N ASN A 415 0.91 0.15 -6.70
CA ASN A 415 -0.32 0.10 -7.49
C ASN A 415 -0.05 -0.66 -8.80
N PRO A 416 -0.08 -2.01 -8.83
CA PRO A 416 0.29 -2.79 -10.02
C PRO A 416 -0.54 -2.51 -11.29
N PRO A 417 -1.87 -2.28 -11.23
CA PRO A 417 -2.63 -1.91 -12.42
C PRO A 417 -2.12 -0.62 -13.09
N HIS A 418 -1.69 0.34 -12.27
CA HIS A 418 -0.99 1.57 -12.65
C HIS A 418 -1.60 2.32 -13.84
N ASN A 419 -0.80 2.67 -14.85
CA ASN A 419 -1.10 3.69 -15.84
C ASN A 419 -1.91 3.21 -17.05
N ALA A 420 -2.00 1.90 -17.28
CA ALA A 420 -2.63 1.36 -18.47
C ALA A 420 -3.43 0.05 -18.25
N PRO A 421 -4.22 -0.11 -17.17
CA PRO A 421 -5.07 -1.27 -17.00
C PRO A 421 -6.27 -1.26 -17.96
N MET A 422 -6.83 -2.44 -18.24
CA MET A 422 -8.11 -2.57 -18.90
C MET A 422 -9.06 -3.37 -17.99
N TRP A 423 -10.30 -2.92 -17.84
CA TRP A 423 -11.26 -3.55 -16.93
C TRP A 423 -12.65 -3.64 -17.53
N ARG A 424 -13.49 -4.49 -16.94
CA ARG A 424 -14.90 -4.60 -17.33
C ARG A 424 -15.68 -3.36 -16.92
N LYS A 425 -16.42 -2.77 -17.86
CA LYS A 425 -17.35 -1.66 -17.59
C LYS A 425 -18.36 -2.01 -16.48
N SER A 426 -18.78 -3.28 -16.40
CA SER A 426 -19.74 -3.77 -15.40
C SER A 426 -19.30 -3.54 -13.95
N LEU A 427 -17.99 -3.39 -13.69
CA LEU A 427 -17.50 -3.04 -12.36
C LEU A 427 -18.10 -1.73 -11.84
N HIS A 428 -18.39 -0.77 -12.70
CA HIS A 428 -19.00 0.49 -12.29
C HIS A 428 -20.48 0.38 -11.92
N ASN A 429 -21.18 -0.64 -12.43
CA ASN A 429 -22.55 -0.94 -11.99
C ASN A 429 -22.58 -1.51 -10.57
N GLU A 430 -21.53 -2.25 -10.20
CA GLU A 430 -21.46 -2.95 -8.92
C GLU A 430 -20.78 -2.13 -7.82
N LEU A 431 -19.70 -1.42 -8.17
CA LEU A 431 -18.83 -0.74 -7.21
C LEU A 431 -18.94 0.78 -7.28
N GLY A 432 -19.62 1.31 -8.30
CA GLY A 432 -19.73 2.75 -8.56
C GLY A 432 -18.55 3.32 -9.35
N LEU A 433 -18.59 4.64 -9.51
CA LEU A 433 -17.61 5.43 -10.26
C LEU A 433 -16.32 5.71 -9.44
N PHE A 434 -15.31 6.30 -10.08
CA PHE A 434 -14.12 6.78 -9.37
C PHE A 434 -14.49 7.92 -8.40
N ASP A 435 -13.79 8.01 -7.27
CA ASP A 435 -14.01 9.08 -6.31
C ASP A 435 -13.27 10.36 -6.75
N GLY A 436 -14.04 11.37 -7.22
CA GLY A 436 -13.53 12.64 -7.73
C GLY A 436 -12.83 13.53 -6.69
N THR A 437 -12.89 13.17 -5.40
CA THR A 437 -12.16 13.90 -4.35
C THR A 437 -10.66 13.67 -4.41
N TYR A 438 -10.22 12.56 -5.00
CA TYR A 438 -8.81 12.26 -5.25
C TYR A 438 -8.27 13.09 -6.42
N LYS A 439 -7.00 13.46 -6.35
CA LYS A 439 -6.30 14.21 -7.39
C LYS A 439 -5.30 13.35 -8.15
N SER A 440 -4.66 12.40 -7.49
CA SER A 440 -3.56 11.61 -8.08
C SER A 440 -3.68 10.11 -7.84
N ALA A 441 -4.39 9.66 -6.79
CA ALA A 441 -4.48 8.25 -6.41
C ALA A 441 -5.91 7.66 -6.47
N GLY A 442 -6.83 8.26 -7.22
CA GLY A 442 -8.21 7.77 -7.37
C GLY A 442 -8.32 6.44 -8.14
N ASP A 443 -7.36 6.14 -9.01
CA ASP A 443 -7.22 4.82 -9.65
C ASP A 443 -6.82 3.76 -8.62
N TYR A 444 -5.80 4.06 -7.81
CA TYR A 444 -5.37 3.21 -6.71
C TYR A 444 -6.51 2.95 -5.71
N GLU A 445 -7.33 3.98 -5.41
CA GLU A 445 -8.54 3.83 -4.60
C GLU A 445 -9.51 2.81 -5.20
N PHE A 446 -9.78 2.92 -6.50
CA PHE A 446 -10.71 2.03 -7.19
C PHE A 446 -10.18 0.60 -7.22
N TRP A 447 -8.88 0.39 -7.42
CA TRP A 447 -8.28 -0.94 -7.38
C TRP A 447 -8.31 -1.55 -5.98
N MET A 448 -8.09 -0.76 -4.93
CA MET A 448 -8.27 -1.20 -3.53
C MET A 448 -9.73 -1.56 -3.23
N ARG A 449 -10.69 -0.81 -3.78
CA ARG A 449 -12.13 -1.10 -3.69
C ARG A 449 -12.49 -2.39 -4.42
N CYS A 450 -11.97 -2.60 -5.63
CA CYS A 450 -12.12 -3.84 -6.40
C CYS A 450 -11.54 -5.05 -5.62
N LEU A 451 -10.35 -4.90 -5.04
CA LEU A 451 -9.73 -5.95 -4.22
C LEU A 451 -10.57 -6.27 -2.98
N ALA A 452 -11.08 -5.25 -2.27
CA ALA A 452 -11.98 -5.45 -1.12
C ALA A 452 -13.29 -6.14 -1.50
N ALA A 453 -13.77 -5.92 -2.73
CA ALA A 453 -14.93 -6.61 -3.31
C ALA A 453 -14.59 -7.98 -3.94
N ARG A 454 -13.37 -8.50 -3.71
CA ARG A 454 -12.89 -9.80 -4.20
C ARG A 454 -12.91 -9.93 -5.72
N LYS A 455 -12.69 -8.82 -6.44
CA LYS A 455 -12.53 -8.81 -7.90
C LYS A 455 -11.21 -9.44 -8.31
N VAL A 456 -11.22 -10.10 -9.46
CA VAL A 456 -10.11 -10.90 -9.96
C VAL A 456 -9.26 -10.08 -10.93
N PHE A 457 -7.98 -9.99 -10.62
CA PHE A 457 -6.99 -9.31 -11.44
C PHE A 457 -6.12 -10.34 -12.17
N TYR A 458 -5.76 -10.05 -13.41
CA TYR A 458 -4.85 -10.90 -14.18
C TYR A 458 -3.71 -10.07 -14.76
N LYS A 459 -2.48 -10.50 -14.49
CA LYS A 459 -1.27 -9.86 -15.01
C LYS A 459 -0.88 -10.48 -16.35
N LEU A 460 -0.81 -9.66 -17.39
CA LEU A 460 -0.10 -9.96 -18.63
C LEU A 460 1.40 -9.77 -18.39
N ASN A 461 2.19 -10.78 -18.75
CA ASN A 461 3.63 -10.78 -18.47
C ASN A 461 4.45 -10.03 -19.54
N ASP A 462 3.84 -9.65 -20.65
CA ASP A 462 4.48 -8.85 -21.70
C ASP A 462 4.22 -7.35 -21.49
N PRO A 463 5.28 -6.52 -21.47
CA PRO A 463 5.10 -5.08 -21.47
C PRO A 463 4.59 -4.62 -22.83
N HIS A 464 3.56 -3.79 -22.81
CA HIS A 464 2.95 -3.22 -24.02
C HIS A 464 2.47 -1.77 -23.81
N ALA A 465 2.97 -1.12 -22.76
CA ALA A 465 2.75 0.29 -22.45
C ALA A 465 4.04 0.91 -21.92
N THR A 466 4.13 2.23 -22.01
CA THR A 466 5.16 3.03 -21.36
C THR A 466 4.52 3.92 -20.32
N TYR A 467 5.33 4.32 -19.33
CA TYR A 467 4.98 5.35 -18.36
C TYR A 467 5.98 6.49 -18.50
N PHE A 468 5.50 7.66 -18.93
CA PHE A 468 6.35 8.84 -19.00
C PHE A 468 6.52 9.44 -17.61
N GLN A 469 7.75 9.45 -17.11
CA GLN A 469 8.11 10.09 -15.86
C GLN A 469 8.16 11.61 -16.05
N ASN A 470 6.99 12.23 -16.19
CA ASN A 470 6.82 13.64 -16.51
C ASN A 470 7.20 14.53 -15.32
N PRO A 471 8.25 15.36 -15.37
CA PRO A 471 8.64 16.16 -14.20
C PRO A 471 7.59 17.16 -13.72
N HIS A 472 6.64 17.50 -14.59
CA HIS A 472 5.55 18.45 -14.32
C HIS A 472 4.19 17.76 -14.20
N GLY A 473 4.16 16.43 -14.26
CA GLY A 473 2.95 15.62 -14.16
C GLY A 473 2.33 15.64 -12.76
N LEU A 474 1.03 15.39 -12.68
CA LEU A 474 0.30 15.43 -11.40
C LEU A 474 0.76 14.33 -10.44
N SER A 475 1.08 13.15 -10.94
CA SER A 475 1.54 11.99 -10.15
C SER A 475 3.02 12.04 -9.80
N THR A 476 3.81 12.78 -10.56
CA THR A 476 5.28 12.76 -10.58
C THR A 476 5.91 14.07 -10.12
N SER A 477 5.12 15.13 -9.95
CA SER A 477 5.61 16.39 -9.41
C SER A 477 6.06 16.23 -7.95
N ARG A 478 6.94 17.13 -7.51
CA ARG A 478 7.50 17.17 -6.14
C ARG A 478 6.43 17.21 -5.06
N GLU A 479 5.32 17.88 -5.35
CA GLU A 479 4.21 18.15 -4.44
C GLU A 479 3.00 17.23 -4.71
N THR A 480 3.22 16.09 -5.36
CA THR A 480 2.15 15.15 -5.71
C THR A 480 1.29 14.79 -4.49
N PRO A 481 -0.04 14.94 -4.56
CA PRO A 481 -0.92 14.56 -3.45
C PRO A 481 -1.01 13.04 -3.29
N GLY A 482 -0.47 12.27 -4.24
CA GLY A 482 -0.55 10.80 -4.28
C GLY A 482 0.02 10.13 -3.03
N ILE A 483 1.05 10.70 -2.39
CA ILE A 483 1.64 10.16 -1.15
C ILE A 483 0.62 10.20 0.00
N VAL A 484 -0.01 11.36 0.22
CA VAL A 484 -1.00 11.55 1.29
C VAL A 484 -2.29 10.80 0.98
N GLU A 485 -2.74 10.84 -0.28
CA GLU A 485 -3.93 10.12 -0.73
C GLU A 485 -3.77 8.61 -0.55
N SER A 486 -2.59 8.05 -0.82
CA SER A 486 -2.31 6.62 -0.64
C SER A 486 -2.38 6.19 0.84
N LYS A 487 -1.89 7.01 1.78
CA LYS A 487 -2.07 6.77 3.23
C LYS A 487 -3.56 6.70 3.60
N ARG A 488 -4.37 7.65 3.11
CA ARG A 488 -5.83 7.66 3.33
C ARG A 488 -6.53 6.44 2.73
N ILE A 489 -6.11 5.99 1.54
CA ILE A 489 -6.66 4.81 0.87
C ILE A 489 -6.37 3.54 1.68
N THR A 490 -5.12 3.33 2.08
CA THR A 490 -4.74 2.17 2.91
C THR A 490 -5.41 2.19 4.28
N LYS A 491 -5.64 3.36 4.90
CA LYS A 491 -6.47 3.49 6.10
C LYS A 491 -7.93 3.06 5.86
N LYS A 492 -8.52 3.49 4.74
CA LYS A 492 -9.92 3.19 4.38
C LYS A 492 -10.15 1.71 4.03
N TYR A 493 -9.21 1.08 3.35
CA TYR A 493 -9.37 -0.26 2.79
C TYR A 493 -8.56 -1.35 3.46
N GLY A 494 -7.57 -1.01 4.28
CA GLY A 494 -6.62 -1.99 4.84
C GLY A 494 -7.30 -3.14 5.56
N ARG A 495 -8.22 -2.84 6.48
CA ARG A 495 -9.04 -3.85 7.18
C ARG A 495 -9.96 -4.67 6.28
N LYS A 496 -10.30 -4.18 5.08
CA LYS A 496 -11.20 -4.87 4.15
C LYS A 496 -10.46 -5.85 3.25
N VAL A 497 -9.19 -5.55 2.94
CA VAL A 497 -8.36 -6.37 2.06
C VAL A 497 -7.45 -7.31 2.83
N ILE A 498 -7.08 -6.98 4.07
CA ILE A 498 -6.38 -7.91 4.97
C ILE A 498 -7.43 -8.89 5.50
N PRO A 499 -7.32 -10.19 5.18
CA PRO A 499 -8.35 -11.14 5.58
C PRO A 499 -8.43 -11.28 7.11
N ASP A 500 -9.64 -11.39 7.66
CA ASP A 500 -9.88 -11.53 9.11
C ASP A 500 -9.12 -12.70 9.73
N ILE A 501 -8.82 -13.73 8.93
CA ILE A 501 -8.01 -14.89 9.35
C ILE A 501 -6.59 -14.51 9.77
N PHE A 502 -6.09 -13.33 9.43
CA PHE A 502 -4.79 -12.80 9.90
C PHE A 502 -4.91 -12.00 11.19
N THR A 503 -6.11 -11.56 11.56
CA THR A 503 -6.32 -10.63 12.69
C THR A 503 -7.18 -11.20 13.81
N CYS A 504 -7.95 -12.27 13.56
CA CYS A 504 -8.80 -12.92 14.55
C CYS A 504 -7.98 -13.66 15.61
N SER A 505 -8.62 -14.10 16.70
CA SER A 505 -7.97 -14.92 17.73
C SER A 505 -7.59 -16.31 17.19
N ALA A 506 -6.62 -16.98 17.81
CA ALA A 506 -6.26 -18.36 17.44
C ALA A 506 -7.47 -19.33 17.50
N LYS A 507 -8.35 -19.12 18.47
CA LYS A 507 -9.61 -19.87 18.61
C LYS A 507 -10.57 -19.62 17.44
N ASP A 508 -10.75 -18.36 17.05
CA ASP A 508 -11.64 -18.01 15.92
C ASP A 508 -11.06 -18.45 14.58
N PHE A 509 -9.73 -18.45 14.46
CA PHE A 509 -9.01 -19.03 13.33
C PHE A 509 -9.33 -20.51 13.17
N LEU A 510 -9.13 -21.31 14.23
CA LEU A 510 -9.42 -22.75 14.23
C LEU A 510 -10.88 -23.04 13.86
N LYS A 511 -11.81 -22.24 14.41
CA LYS A 511 -13.23 -22.31 14.04
C LYS A 511 -13.46 -22.01 12.56
N HIS A 512 -12.79 -21.00 12.00
CA HIS A 512 -12.92 -20.65 10.58
C HIS A 512 -12.45 -21.75 9.64
N VAL A 513 -11.38 -22.46 10.00
CA VAL A 513 -10.82 -23.55 9.19
C VAL A 513 -11.44 -24.92 9.51
N GLY A 514 -12.43 -24.96 10.41
CA GLY A 514 -13.14 -26.19 10.78
C GLY A 514 -12.27 -27.18 11.55
N ALA A 515 -11.34 -26.69 12.38
CA ALA A 515 -10.43 -27.50 13.17
C ALA A 515 -10.82 -27.56 14.66
N ASP A 516 -10.80 -28.77 15.22
CA ASP A 516 -11.06 -29.04 16.65
C ASP A 516 -9.76 -29.15 17.46
N GLY A 517 -8.80 -28.24 17.24
CA GLY A 517 -7.46 -28.25 17.87
C GLY A 517 -7.31 -27.37 19.11
N ASP A 518 -6.20 -27.53 19.83
CA ASP A 518 -5.79 -26.60 20.89
C ASP A 518 -5.19 -25.33 20.25
N ALA A 519 -5.66 -24.16 20.70
CA ALA A 519 -5.21 -22.86 20.21
C ALA A 519 -3.79 -22.50 20.68
N GLY A 520 -3.24 -23.23 21.67
CA GLY A 520 -1.95 -22.95 22.29
C GLY A 520 -0.75 -22.94 21.33
N ASP A 521 -0.81 -23.70 20.24
CA ASP A 521 0.28 -23.82 19.26
C ASP A 521 0.24 -22.77 18.14
N ILE A 522 -0.81 -21.93 18.08
CA ILE A 522 -0.98 -20.91 17.05
C ILE A 522 -0.77 -19.52 17.66
N ILE A 523 0.48 -19.10 17.67
CA ILE A 523 0.92 -17.88 18.37
C ILE A 523 0.94 -16.69 17.39
N ASN A 524 1.38 -16.91 16.15
CA ASN A 524 1.59 -15.86 15.15
C ASN A 524 0.89 -16.19 13.80
N PRO A 525 0.86 -15.23 12.83
CA PRO A 525 0.26 -15.48 11.52
C PRO A 525 0.99 -16.52 10.64
N SER A 526 2.30 -16.74 10.81
CA SER A 526 3.03 -17.81 10.09
C SER A 526 2.61 -19.20 10.57
N ASP A 527 2.34 -19.39 11.86
CA ASP A 527 1.85 -20.66 12.40
C ASP A 527 0.50 -21.05 11.76
N ARG A 528 -0.33 -20.05 11.41
CA ARG A 528 -1.59 -20.25 10.69
C ARG A 528 -1.38 -20.76 9.27
N TYR A 529 -0.35 -20.26 8.57
CA TYR A 529 0.00 -20.74 7.23
C TYR A 529 0.48 -22.18 7.28
N ASP A 530 1.41 -22.51 8.18
CA ASP A 530 1.93 -23.87 8.36
C ASP A 530 0.82 -24.85 8.74
N TYR A 531 -0.12 -24.40 9.58
CA TYR A 531 -1.30 -25.16 9.93
C TYR A 531 -2.18 -25.47 8.71
N ILE A 532 -2.52 -24.45 7.91
CA ILE A 532 -3.32 -24.64 6.68
C ILE A 532 -2.60 -25.56 5.70
N GLN A 533 -1.30 -25.38 5.52
CA GLN A 533 -0.49 -26.21 4.63
C GLN A 533 -0.52 -27.68 5.06
N THR A 534 -0.34 -27.92 6.36
CA THR A 534 -0.45 -29.27 6.95
C THR A 534 -1.85 -29.88 6.72
N MET A 535 -2.91 -29.08 6.87
CA MET A 535 -4.28 -29.54 6.64
C MET A 535 -4.55 -29.86 5.17
N LEU A 536 -4.05 -29.04 4.24
CA LEU A 536 -4.15 -29.29 2.80
C LEU A 536 -3.39 -30.55 2.39
N GLU A 537 -2.20 -30.76 2.94
CA GLU A 537 -1.41 -31.98 2.70
C GLU A 537 -2.14 -33.24 3.19
N LYS A 538 -2.74 -33.19 4.39
CA LYS A 538 -3.59 -34.28 4.91
C LYS A 538 -4.79 -34.54 4.01
N ALA A 539 -5.52 -33.50 3.61
CA ALA A 539 -6.68 -33.64 2.73
C ALA A 539 -6.29 -34.23 1.36
N ALA A 540 -5.15 -33.82 0.79
CA ALA A 540 -4.63 -34.36 -0.45
C ALA A 540 -4.25 -35.84 -0.33
N LEU A 541 -3.64 -36.23 0.79
CA LEU A 541 -3.33 -37.64 1.08
C LEU A 541 -4.62 -38.47 1.20
N ASP A 542 -5.60 -38.01 1.97
CA ASP A 542 -6.89 -38.71 2.15
C ASP A 542 -7.64 -38.90 0.83
N LEU A 543 -7.66 -37.88 -0.05
CA LEU A 543 -8.24 -37.98 -1.39
C LEU A 543 -7.50 -39.01 -2.25
N LYS A 544 -6.17 -39.05 -2.19
CA LYS A 544 -5.36 -40.01 -2.94
C LYS A 544 -5.59 -41.46 -2.46
N TYR A 545 -5.73 -41.67 -1.15
CA TYR A 545 -6.02 -43.00 -0.59
C TYR A 545 -7.44 -43.47 -0.93
N LYS A 546 -8.44 -42.57 -0.92
CA LYS A 546 -9.80 -42.91 -1.36
C LYS A 546 -9.86 -43.26 -2.84
N ALA A 547 -9.20 -42.48 -3.70
CA ALA A 547 -9.14 -42.73 -5.13
C ALA A 547 -8.49 -44.08 -5.48
N ASN A 548 -7.46 -44.50 -4.74
CA ASN A 548 -6.84 -45.81 -4.91
C ASN A 548 -7.74 -46.96 -4.42
N SER A 549 -8.49 -46.77 -3.32
CA SER A 549 -9.42 -47.78 -2.81
C SER A 549 -10.67 -47.99 -3.69
N GLU A 550 -11.04 -47.00 -4.50
CA GLU A 550 -12.12 -47.09 -5.49
C GLU A 550 -11.65 -47.67 -6.84
N GLN A 551 -10.34 -47.74 -7.10
CA GLN A 551 -9.77 -48.43 -8.27
C GLN A 551 -9.44 -49.91 -8.01
N GLU A 552 -9.34 -50.31 -6.74
CA GLU A 552 -9.11 -51.71 -6.31
C GLU A 552 -10.41 -52.49 -6.02
N ASN A 553 -11.57 -51.85 -6.10
CA ASN A 553 -12.90 -52.48 -6.07
C ASN A 553 -13.58 -52.35 -7.44
#